data_AF-A0A843SK46-F1
#
_entry.id   AF-A0A843SK46-F1
#
_cell.length_a   1.000
_cell.length_b   1.000
_cell.length_c   1.000
_cell.angle_alpha   90.00
_cell.angle_beta   90.00
_cell.angle_gamma   90.00
#
_symmetry.space_group_name_H-M   'P 1'
#
loop_
_entity.id
_entity.type
_entity.pdbx_description
1 polymer ?
#
loop_
_entity_poly.entity_id
_entity_poly.type
_entity_poly.pdbx_seq_one_letter_code
_entity_poly.pdbx_strand_id
1 'polypeptide(L)'
;MSTNSKLPLSDEELEAFEAKRDLAAELLQAGEQMKAGLGRVVYSPLIAARKNTGLTPEQFAALFGISVTTLESWEQDRNPPVGAVRTLIAIALHHPEALVAIANQNQ
;
A
#
# COMPACT_ATOMS: atom_id res chain seq x y z
N MET A 1 -14.72 16.76 -10.70
CA MET A 1 -16.15 16.68 -11.06
C MET A 1 -16.81 15.73 -10.07
N SER A 2 -17.91 16.11 -9.44
CA SER A 2 -18.65 15.26 -8.49
C SER A 2 -19.80 14.61 -9.24
N THR A 3 -19.71 13.33 -9.57
CA THR A 3 -20.79 12.60 -10.24
C THR A 3 -21.79 12.12 -9.18
N ASN A 4 -23.01 12.66 -9.23
CA ASN A 4 -24.10 12.39 -8.29
C ASN A 4 -24.86 11.07 -8.59
N SER A 5 -24.16 10.06 -9.11
CA SER A 5 -24.78 8.77 -9.47
C SER A 5 -24.59 7.76 -8.33
N LYS A 6 -25.68 7.06 -7.96
CA LYS A 6 -25.63 5.92 -7.04
C LYS A 6 -24.81 4.81 -7.67
N LEU A 7 -23.63 4.56 -7.14
CA LEU A 7 -22.80 3.40 -7.50
C LEU A 7 -23.31 2.15 -6.73
N PRO A 8 -23.24 0.95 -7.32
CA PRO A 8 -22.70 0.65 -8.66
C PRO A 8 -23.69 0.94 -9.81
N LEU A 9 -23.17 1.31 -10.98
CA LEU A 9 -23.93 1.46 -12.24
C LEU A 9 -24.48 0.09 -12.68
N SER A 10 -25.62 0.07 -13.38
CA SER A 10 -26.07 -1.13 -14.10
C SER A 10 -25.19 -1.42 -15.32
N ASP A 11 -25.24 -2.66 -15.84
CA ASP A 11 -24.41 -3.07 -16.98
C ASP A 11 -24.64 -2.18 -18.22
N GLU A 12 -25.90 -1.84 -18.54
CA GLU A 12 -26.24 -0.95 -19.66
C GLU A 12 -25.71 0.48 -19.46
N GLU A 13 -25.77 0.99 -18.22
CA GLU A 13 -25.23 2.32 -17.89
C GLU A 13 -23.70 2.35 -17.93
N LEU A 14 -23.04 1.24 -17.56
CA LEU A 14 -21.60 1.09 -17.65
C LEU A 14 -21.13 1.08 -19.11
N GLU A 15 -21.78 0.31 -19.98
CA GLU A 15 -21.45 0.28 -21.41
C GLU A 15 -21.62 1.65 -22.06
N ALA A 16 -22.72 2.35 -21.77
CA ALA A 16 -22.97 3.69 -22.29
C ALA A 16 -21.95 4.72 -21.79
N PHE A 17 -21.41 4.53 -20.58
CA PHE A 17 -20.33 5.34 -20.02
C PHE A 17 -18.99 5.03 -20.71
N GLU A 18 -18.61 3.75 -20.81
CA GLU A 18 -17.35 3.32 -21.42
C GLU A 18 -17.28 3.68 -22.91
N ALA A 19 -18.39 3.62 -23.64
CA ALA A 19 -18.46 4.02 -25.05
C ALA A 19 -18.08 5.49 -25.30
N LYS A 20 -18.19 6.35 -24.29
CA LYS A 20 -17.86 7.79 -24.36
C LYS A 20 -16.51 8.12 -23.74
N ARG A 21 -15.82 7.14 -23.14
CA ARG A 21 -14.62 7.34 -22.35
C ARG A 21 -13.37 7.31 -23.23
N ASP A 22 -12.57 8.38 -23.21
CA ASP A 22 -11.25 8.38 -23.82
C ASP A 22 -10.17 7.98 -22.79
N LEU A 23 -9.92 6.68 -22.73
CA LEU A 23 -8.91 6.11 -21.83
C LEU A 23 -7.50 6.68 -22.09
N ALA A 24 -7.15 6.97 -23.34
CA ALA A 24 -5.82 7.46 -23.68
C ALA A 24 -5.61 8.88 -23.14
N ALA A 25 -6.60 9.76 -23.30
CA ALA A 25 -6.58 11.11 -22.75
C ALA A 25 -6.53 11.10 -21.22
N GLU A 26 -7.29 10.23 -20.56
CA GLU A 26 -7.27 10.08 -19.09
C GLU A 26 -5.91 9.61 -18.57
N LEU A 27 -5.28 8.64 -19.23
CA LEU A 27 -3.95 8.15 -18.83
C LEU A 27 -2.87 9.22 -19.00
N LEU A 28 -2.93 10.00 -20.08
CA LEU A 28 -2.03 11.14 -20.29
C LEU A 28 -2.20 12.19 -19.20
N GLN A 29 -3.45 12.56 -18.90
CA GLN A 29 -3.78 13.50 -17.82
C GLN A 29 -3.27 13.00 -16.47
N ALA A 30 -3.44 11.71 -16.15
CA ALA A 30 -2.92 11.11 -14.92
C ALA A 30 -1.39 11.23 -14.84
N GLY A 31 -0.68 10.97 -15.94
CA GLY A 31 0.77 11.14 -16.02
C GLY A 31 1.22 12.59 -15.78
N GLU A 32 0.49 13.57 -16.31
CA GLU A 32 0.75 14.99 -16.06
C GLU A 32 0.50 15.38 -14.60
N GLN A 33 -0.59 14.88 -14.00
CA GLN A 33 -0.89 15.09 -12.59
C GLN A 33 0.19 14.49 -11.68
N MET A 34 0.69 13.28 -12.00
CA MET A 34 1.80 12.66 -11.27
C MET A 34 3.08 13.50 -11.37
N LYS A 35 3.42 14.01 -12.56
CA LYS A 35 4.55 14.93 -12.75
C LYS A 35 4.39 16.23 -11.97
N ALA A 36 3.16 16.74 -11.87
CA ALA A 36 2.82 17.94 -11.12
C ALA A 36 2.73 17.70 -9.59
N GLY A 37 2.96 16.47 -9.11
CA GLY A 37 2.87 16.14 -7.68
C GLY A 37 1.45 16.12 -7.12
N LEU A 38 0.43 16.04 -7.98
CA LEU A 38 -0.99 16.01 -7.59
C LEU A 38 -1.48 14.62 -7.18
N GLY A 39 -0.58 13.63 -7.12
CA GLY A 39 -0.86 12.29 -6.66
C GLY A 39 -0.45 12.06 -5.20
N ARG A 40 -1.00 11.01 -4.58
CA ARG A 40 -0.52 10.48 -3.30
C ARG A 40 -0.13 9.02 -3.48
N VAL A 41 0.98 8.63 -2.88
CA VAL A 41 1.32 7.21 -2.76
C VAL A 41 0.48 6.63 -1.62
N VAL A 42 -0.31 5.60 -1.93
CA VAL A 42 -1.06 4.84 -0.93
C VAL A 42 -0.30 3.54 -0.71
N TYR A 43 0.20 3.35 0.50
CA TYR A 43 0.85 2.11 0.90
C TYR A 43 -0.17 1.14 1.48
N SER A 44 0.04 -0.17 1.28
CA SER A 44 -0.66 -1.17 2.06
C SER A 44 -0.29 -1.00 3.55
N PRO A 45 -1.14 -1.46 4.50
CA PRO A 45 -0.85 -1.33 5.92
C PRO A 45 0.52 -1.89 6.33
N LEU A 46 0.95 -2.99 5.72
CA LEU A 46 2.26 -3.59 5.97
C LEU A 46 3.41 -2.71 5.46
N ILE A 47 3.32 -2.22 4.21
CA ILE A 47 4.35 -1.35 3.64
C ILE A 47 4.43 -0.05 4.45
N ALA A 48 3.27 0.51 4.85
CA ALA A 48 3.19 1.68 5.70
C ALA A 48 3.86 1.42 7.05
N ALA A 49 3.58 0.29 7.70
CA ALA A 49 4.20 -0.09 8.97
C ALA A 49 5.73 -0.11 8.87
N ARG A 50 6.29 -0.75 7.84
CA ARG A 50 7.73 -0.73 7.62
C ARG A 50 8.26 0.68 7.33
N LYS A 51 7.64 1.41 6.41
CA LYS A 51 8.08 2.77 6.04
C LYS A 51 8.08 3.72 7.23
N ASN A 52 7.09 3.61 8.13
CA ASN A 52 7.00 4.42 9.34
C ASN A 52 8.16 4.18 10.32
N THR A 53 8.78 3.00 10.30
CA THR A 53 9.97 2.71 11.13
C THR A 53 11.26 3.30 10.57
N GLY A 54 11.30 3.67 9.28
CA GLY A 54 12.53 4.08 8.60
C GLY A 54 13.54 2.95 8.36
N LEU A 55 13.22 1.70 8.71
CA LEU A 55 14.09 0.54 8.52
C LEU A 55 14.13 0.09 7.05
N THR A 56 15.28 -0.45 6.65
CA THR A 56 15.42 -1.17 5.38
C THR A 56 14.59 -2.46 5.38
N PRO A 57 14.20 -2.99 4.21
CA PRO A 57 13.53 -4.29 4.12
C PRO A 57 14.29 -5.41 4.86
N GLU A 58 15.62 -5.41 4.77
CA GLU A 58 16.50 -6.38 5.42
C GLU A 58 16.42 -6.30 6.95
N GLN A 59 16.55 -5.09 7.49
CA GLN A 59 16.45 -4.86 8.94
C GLN A 59 15.05 -5.20 9.46
N PHE A 60 14.01 -4.82 8.73
CA PHE A 60 12.63 -5.10 9.12
C PHE A 60 12.35 -6.61 9.10
N ALA A 61 12.77 -7.32 8.05
CA ALA A 61 12.62 -8.78 7.96
C ALA A 61 13.37 -9.51 9.08
N ALA A 62 14.57 -9.03 9.43
CA ALA A 62 15.37 -9.59 10.52
C ALA A 62 14.64 -9.54 11.88
N LEU A 63 13.86 -8.49 12.17
CA LEU A 63 13.06 -8.39 13.40
C LEU A 63 12.01 -9.49 13.54
N PHE A 64 11.50 -10.00 12.42
CA PHE A 64 10.52 -11.09 12.41
C PHE A 64 11.16 -12.46 12.20
N GLY A 65 12.50 -12.54 12.02
CA GLY A 65 13.20 -13.78 11.74
C GLY A 65 12.83 -14.40 10.38
N ILE A 66 12.45 -13.57 9.39
CA ILE A 66 12.06 -14.01 8.05
C ILE A 66 13.03 -13.51 6.99
N SER A 67 12.97 -14.08 5.78
CA SER A 67 13.71 -13.56 4.63
C SER A 67 13.05 -12.31 4.05
N VAL A 68 13.83 -11.50 3.32
CA VAL A 68 13.30 -10.36 2.54
C VAL A 68 12.26 -10.83 1.52
N THR A 69 12.47 -11.98 0.88
CA THR A 69 11.49 -12.57 -0.05
C THR A 69 10.16 -12.90 0.63
N THR A 70 10.18 -13.38 1.88
CA THR A 70 8.95 -13.60 2.66
C THR A 70 8.26 -12.27 2.95
N LEU A 71 9.01 -11.24 3.35
CA LEU A 71 8.47 -9.89 3.56
C LEU A 71 7.83 -9.33 2.28
N GLU A 72 8.48 -9.45 1.12
CA GLU A 72 7.94 -9.02 -0.17
C GLU A 72 6.64 -9.77 -0.52
N SER A 73 6.59 -11.07 -0.26
CA SER A 73 5.38 -11.88 -0.46
C SER A 73 4.22 -11.40 0.40
N TRP A 74 4.50 -10.92 1.62
CA TRP A 74 3.52 -10.31 2.51
C TRP A 74 3.10 -8.92 2.01
N GLU A 75 4.04 -8.09 1.55
CA GLU A 75 3.77 -6.73 1.06
C GLU A 75 2.94 -6.70 -0.23
N GLN A 76 3.00 -7.77 -1.02
CA GLN A 76 2.21 -7.97 -2.23
C GLN A 76 0.88 -8.71 -1.98
N ASP A 77 0.51 -8.97 -0.72
CA ASP A 77 -0.70 -9.70 -0.32
C ASP A 77 -0.80 -11.12 -0.94
N ARG A 78 0.32 -11.72 -1.35
CA ARG A 78 0.34 -13.09 -1.91
C ARG A 78 0.22 -14.16 -0.82
N ASN A 79 0.89 -13.95 0.32
CA ASN A 79 0.88 -14.84 1.47
C ASN A 79 0.78 -13.99 2.74
N PRO A 80 -0.41 -13.53 3.14
CA PRO A 80 -0.53 -12.56 4.22
C PRO A 80 -0.03 -13.13 5.56
N PRO A 81 0.55 -12.29 6.44
CA PRO A 81 1.03 -12.70 7.75
C PRO A 81 -0.12 -13.16 8.65
N VAL A 82 0.13 -14.20 9.44
CA VAL A 82 -0.87 -14.84 10.30
C VAL A 82 -0.49 -14.72 11.79
N GLY A 83 -1.48 -14.92 12.66
CA GLY A 83 -1.26 -15.03 14.11
C GLY A 83 -0.63 -13.78 14.74
N ALA A 84 0.35 -14.00 15.62
CA ALA A 84 1.01 -12.94 16.38
C ALA A 84 1.73 -11.92 15.48
N VAL A 85 2.24 -12.35 14.32
CA VAL A 85 2.92 -11.46 13.36
C VAL A 85 1.98 -10.36 12.88
N ARG A 86 0.71 -10.69 12.60
CA ARG A 86 -0.29 -9.69 12.19
C ARG A 86 -0.48 -8.61 13.25
N THR A 87 -0.51 -9.01 14.52
CA THR A 87 -0.59 -8.07 15.64
C THR A 87 0.67 -7.20 15.75
N LEU A 88 1.86 -7.80 15.60
CA LEU A 88 3.12 -7.05 15.62
C LEU A 88 3.24 -6.04 14.47
N ILE A 89 2.73 -6.37 13.28
CA ILE A 89 2.65 -5.44 12.15
C ILE A 89 1.69 -4.28 12.47
N ALA A 90 0.54 -4.57 13.07
CA ALA A 90 -0.37 -3.51 13.50
C ALA A 90 0.29 -2.59 14.55
N ILE A 91 1.05 -3.16 15.49
CA ILE A 91 1.86 -2.37 16.43
C ILE A 91 2.90 -1.54 15.67
N ALA A 92 3.62 -2.10 14.71
CA ALA A 92 4.58 -1.36 13.90
C ALA A 92 3.94 -0.21 13.11
N LEU A 93 2.68 -0.35 12.69
CA LEU A 93 1.93 0.69 12.01
C LEU A 93 1.60 1.88 12.92
N HIS A 94 1.19 1.58 14.16
CA HIS A 94 0.71 2.59 15.12
C HIS A 94 1.81 3.14 16.06
N HIS A 95 2.82 2.32 16.33
CA HIS A 95 3.92 2.53 17.29
C HIS A 95 5.26 2.08 16.67
N PRO A 96 5.71 2.72 15.57
CA PRO A 96 6.94 2.34 14.88
C PRO A 96 8.19 2.43 15.79
N GLU A 97 8.19 3.31 16.78
CA GLU A 97 9.26 3.49 17.76
C GLU A 97 9.59 2.22 18.55
N ALA A 98 8.58 1.35 18.76
CA ALA A 98 8.79 0.09 19.46
C ALA A 98 9.71 -0.84 18.66
N LEU A 99 9.52 -0.93 17.34
CA LEU A 99 10.38 -1.76 16.49
C LEU A 99 11.77 -1.16 16.32
N VAL A 100 11.87 0.16 16.20
CA VAL A 100 13.16 0.85 16.12
C VAL A 100 13.99 0.62 17.38
N ALA A 101 13.36 0.68 18.56
CA ALA A 101 14.03 0.39 19.82
C ALA A 101 14.60 -1.03 19.88
N ILE A 102 13.84 -2.03 19.40
CA ILE A 102 14.30 -3.42 19.33
C ILE A 102 15.41 -3.60 18.28
N ALA A 103 15.31 -2.92 17.12
CA ALA A 103 16.34 -2.99 16.08
C ALA A 103 17.70 -2.50 16.59
N ASN A 104 17.71 -1.42 17.37
CA ASN A 104 18.93 -0.83 17.94
C ASN A 104 19.54 -1.69 19.07
N GLN A 105 18.79 -2.59 19.69
CA GLN A 105 19.30 -3.52 20.71
C GLN A 105 20.02 -4.73 20.10
N ASN A 106 19.76 -5.04 18.83
CA ASN A 106 20.27 -6.22 18.14
C ASN A 106 21.39 -5.89 17.14
N GLN A 107 21.94 -4.68 17.19
CA GLN A 107 23.14 -4.24 16.46
C GLN A 107 24.37 -4.33 17.36
#